data_AF-A0A0P7DB21-F1
#
_entry.id   AF-A0A0P7DB21-F1
#
_cell.length_a   1.000
_cell.length_b   1.000
_cell.length_c   1.000
_cell.angle_alpha   90.00
_cell.angle_beta   90.00
_cell.angle_gamma   90.00
#
_symmetry.space_group_name_H-M   'P 1'
#
loop_
_entity.id
_entity.type
_entity.pdbx_description
1 polymer ?
#
loop_
_entity_poly.entity_id
_entity_poly.type
_entity_poly.pdbx_seq_one_letter_code
_entity_poly.pdbx_strand_id
1 'polypeptide(L)'
;MTDVYGLRTRDAAGAITLDTTITPIRSLKMMQVAGNNAFDQYIAIPEIQAASFVVVDALFDGGDNTWSPPAWATTGQLQLRQPGTRTWQVMILSQGGEPFSAAGSYGIRAANNNVRTQIDAINRVLSVRYNGRMNIGFQGPGSANQIQYGTVTFPQPVTTYERPMIFLNADNYMMVGSFFVTGSPGNWTGFRIKAYNNQQAHGSTALYPMMINWFCASYMVPNTPVDAYGASVRDAAGNRTFVTSANLALLNSQPANNSFATAGTPITGTGYYASSAQMAWTGNYADYVLANALFSVTNVGQTTQPFRANYGGFLPGRRDVLQMYCENFDGINPLSVNGRTLFASRPMKPI
;
A
#
# COMPACT_ATOMS: atom_id res chain seq x y z
N MET A 1 2.97 38.74 -6.19
CA MET A 1 3.73 37.49 -6.40
C MET A 1 3.54 36.70 -5.12
N THR A 2 2.81 35.58 -5.15
CA THR A 2 2.51 34.80 -3.94
C THR A 2 3.80 34.16 -3.45
N ASP A 3 4.16 34.34 -2.17
CA ASP A 3 5.32 33.67 -1.60
C ASP A 3 5.13 32.15 -1.65
N VAL A 4 5.97 31.48 -2.43
CA VAL A 4 5.96 30.03 -2.61
C VAL A 4 6.98 29.44 -1.64
N TYR A 5 6.50 28.87 -0.52
CA TYR A 5 7.35 28.31 0.52
C TYR A 5 7.71 26.84 0.23
N GLY A 6 8.96 26.56 -0.14
CA GLY A 6 9.46 25.20 -0.40
C GLY A 6 10.29 25.09 -1.69
N LEU A 7 10.65 23.86 -2.07
CA LEU A 7 11.35 23.55 -3.31
C LEU A 7 10.32 23.24 -4.40
N ARG A 8 10.32 24.04 -5.47
CA ARG A 8 9.56 23.76 -6.68
C ARG A 8 10.51 23.70 -7.87
N THR A 9 10.43 22.62 -8.65
CA THR A 9 11.17 22.50 -9.91
C THR A 9 10.22 22.27 -11.08
N ARG A 10 10.69 22.56 -12.29
CA ARG A 10 9.95 22.36 -13.53
C ARG A 10 10.80 21.63 -14.57
N ASP A 11 10.14 20.96 -15.50
CA ASP A 11 10.79 20.46 -16.71
C ASP A 11 10.89 21.54 -17.80
N ALA A 12 11.46 21.16 -18.94
CA ALA A 12 11.63 22.02 -20.11
C ALA A 12 10.30 22.55 -20.69
N ALA A 13 9.19 21.84 -20.46
CA ALA A 13 7.84 22.26 -20.88
C ALA A 13 7.14 23.15 -19.84
N GLY A 14 7.80 23.43 -18.72
CA GLY A 14 7.26 24.22 -17.62
C GLY A 14 6.34 23.45 -16.68
N ALA A 15 6.17 22.13 -16.85
CA ALA A 15 5.37 21.32 -15.94
C ALA A 15 6.09 21.16 -14.60
N ILE A 16 5.35 21.20 -13.49
CA ILE A 16 5.91 21.05 -12.15
C ILE A 16 6.41 19.61 -11.97
N THR A 17 7.68 19.45 -11.63
CA THR A 17 8.34 18.15 -11.45
C THR A 17 8.67 17.82 -10.00
N LEU A 18 8.74 18.82 -9.13
CA LEU A 18 8.78 18.67 -7.69
C LEU A 18 8.02 19.85 -7.12
N ASP A 19 7.17 19.60 -6.12
CA ASP A 19 6.54 20.67 -5.36
C ASP A 19 6.41 20.30 -3.89
N THR A 20 7.32 20.83 -3.08
CA THR A 20 7.27 20.63 -1.62
C THR A 20 6.42 21.71 -0.93
N THR A 21 5.82 22.64 -1.68
CA THR A 21 5.05 23.75 -1.11
C THR A 21 3.65 23.33 -0.70
N ILE A 22 3.16 22.25 -1.31
CA ILE A 22 1.83 21.70 -1.09
C ILE A 22 1.81 20.52 -0.11
N THR A 23 2.95 19.87 0.16
CA THR A 23 3.03 18.75 1.12
C THR A 23 4.49 18.50 1.55
N PRO A 24 4.76 18.20 2.84
CA PRO A 24 6.05 17.63 3.22
C PRO A 24 6.30 16.30 2.50
N ILE A 25 7.49 16.14 1.90
CA ILE A 25 7.94 14.82 1.42
C ILE A 25 8.09 13.94 2.65
N ARG A 26 7.22 12.94 2.78
CA ARG A 26 7.21 12.02 3.92
C ARG A 26 8.20 10.90 3.68
N SER A 27 9.06 10.64 4.66
CA SER A 27 9.90 9.44 4.66
C SER A 27 9.10 8.26 5.18
N LEU A 28 9.31 7.11 4.54
CA LEU A 28 8.74 5.84 4.97
C LEU A 28 9.91 4.94 5.40
N LYS A 29 10.02 4.68 6.70
CA LYS A 29 11.05 3.81 7.25
C LYS A 29 10.68 2.36 7.02
N MET A 30 11.62 1.57 6.52
CA MET A 30 11.48 0.13 6.37
C MET A 30 12.35 -0.57 7.39
N MET A 31 11.80 -1.59 8.03
CA MET A 31 12.55 -2.47 8.93
C MET A 31 11.97 -3.88 8.92
N GLN A 32 12.62 -4.78 9.62
CA GLN A 32 12.20 -6.17 9.74
C GLN A 32 11.95 -6.52 11.20
N VAL A 33 10.96 -7.36 11.43
CA VAL A 33 10.69 -7.94 12.76
C VAL A 33 10.46 -9.44 12.62
N ALA A 34 10.93 -10.21 13.60
CA ALA A 34 10.72 -11.66 13.64
C ALA A 34 9.51 -12.01 14.51
N GLY A 35 8.66 -12.90 14.00
CA GLY A 35 7.61 -13.55 14.78
C GLY A 35 8.19 -14.49 15.84
N ASN A 36 7.53 -14.61 17.00
CA ASN A 36 7.96 -15.48 18.11
C ASN A 36 6.97 -16.62 18.44
N ASN A 37 6.05 -16.95 17.53
CA ASN A 37 4.94 -17.90 17.72
C ASN A 37 3.91 -17.55 18.81
N ALA A 38 4.03 -16.43 19.52
CA ALA A 38 3.01 -16.02 20.47
C ALA A 38 1.68 -15.72 19.77
N PHE A 39 0.58 -15.88 20.50
CA PHE A 39 -0.74 -15.48 19.98
C PHE A 39 -0.82 -13.97 19.76
N ASP A 40 -0.35 -13.18 20.72
CA ASP A 40 -0.10 -11.75 20.57
C ASP A 40 1.37 -11.47 20.93
N GLN A 41 2.09 -10.78 20.05
CA GLN A 41 3.48 -10.38 20.21
C GLN A 41 3.57 -8.86 20.22
N TYR A 42 4.23 -8.29 21.23
CA TYR A 42 4.47 -6.85 21.34
C TYR A 42 5.95 -6.57 21.10
N ILE A 43 6.24 -5.63 20.20
CA ILE A 43 7.58 -5.29 19.72
C ILE A 43 7.80 -3.80 19.95
N ALA A 44 8.88 -3.44 20.65
CA ALA A 44 9.26 -2.03 20.83
C ALA A 44 9.82 -1.46 19.53
N ILE A 45 9.18 -0.41 19.01
CA ILE A 45 9.61 0.33 17.83
C ILE A 45 9.44 1.82 18.13
N PRO A 46 10.45 2.46 18.77
CA PRO A 46 10.41 3.87 19.19
C PRO A 46 10.09 4.87 18.06
N GLU A 47 10.30 4.48 16.81
CA GLU A 47 10.04 5.28 15.61
C GLU A 47 8.54 5.41 15.28
N ILE A 48 7.69 4.56 15.85
CA ILE A 48 6.24 4.71 15.73
C ILE A 48 5.82 5.92 16.58
N GLN A 49 5.41 6.99 15.92
CA GLN A 49 4.88 8.20 16.54
C GLN A 49 3.35 8.17 16.51
N ALA A 50 2.70 9.06 17.28
CA ALA A 50 1.24 9.12 17.35
C ALA A 50 0.56 9.34 15.97
N ALA A 51 1.24 10.04 15.06
CA ALA A 51 0.75 10.30 13.71
C ALA A 51 1.29 9.31 12.66
N SER A 52 2.01 8.26 13.07
CA SER A 52 2.57 7.28 12.16
C SER A 52 1.49 6.34 11.61
N PHE A 53 1.70 5.90 10.37
CA PHE A 53 0.95 4.81 9.75
C PHE A 53 1.90 3.63 9.55
N VAL A 54 1.53 2.46 10.04
CA VAL A 54 2.41 1.28 10.09
C VAL A 54 1.81 0.13 9.30
N VAL A 55 2.46 -0.29 8.22
CA VAL A 55 2.04 -1.46 7.43
C VAL A 55 2.98 -2.61 7.70
N VAL A 56 2.44 -3.80 7.93
CA VAL A 56 3.20 -5.04 8.12
C VAL A 56 2.86 -6.00 7.01
N ASP A 57 3.85 -6.38 6.20
CA ASP A 57 3.67 -7.24 5.01
C ASP A 57 4.61 -8.44 5.05
N ALA A 58 4.26 -9.50 4.31
CA ALA A 58 5.12 -10.66 4.10
C ALA A 58 6.38 -10.26 3.36
N LEU A 59 7.51 -10.96 3.60
CA LEU A 59 8.74 -10.86 2.79
C LEU A 59 8.95 -12.07 1.87
N PHE A 60 7.88 -12.80 1.58
CA PHE A 60 7.90 -14.04 0.79
C PHE A 60 6.73 -14.09 -0.18
N ASP A 61 6.88 -14.92 -1.21
CA ASP A 61 5.80 -15.32 -2.12
C ASP A 61 5.28 -16.71 -1.70
N GLY A 62 4.07 -16.75 -1.17
CA GLY A 62 3.33 -17.97 -0.84
C GLY A 62 2.20 -18.27 -1.82
N GLY A 63 2.18 -17.60 -2.98
CA GLY A 63 1.04 -17.60 -3.90
C GLY A 63 -0.24 -17.09 -3.24
N ASP A 64 -1.36 -17.75 -3.51
CA ASP A 64 -2.68 -17.42 -2.93
C ASP A 64 -2.72 -17.55 -1.39
N ASN A 65 -1.73 -18.21 -0.78
CA ASN A 65 -1.59 -18.35 0.67
C ASN A 65 -0.66 -17.29 1.28
N THR A 66 -0.21 -16.30 0.52
CA THR A 66 0.57 -15.18 1.06
C THR A 66 -0.30 -14.38 2.02
N TRP A 67 0.16 -14.26 3.25
CA TRP A 67 -0.59 -13.65 4.34
C TRP A 67 0.27 -12.65 5.10
N SER A 68 -0.39 -11.73 5.79
CA SER A 68 0.24 -10.78 6.70
C SER A 68 -0.48 -10.86 8.05
N PRO A 69 0.26 -10.83 9.18
CA PRO A 69 -0.36 -10.87 10.49
C PRO A 69 -1.21 -9.60 10.69
N PRO A 70 -2.35 -9.68 11.39
CA PRO A 70 -2.98 -8.49 11.94
C PRO A 70 -1.97 -7.72 12.81
N ALA A 71 -1.88 -6.42 12.59
CA ALA A 71 -0.89 -5.53 13.15
C ALA A 71 -1.55 -4.25 13.68
N TRP A 72 -1.32 -3.93 14.95
CA TRP A 72 -1.75 -2.68 15.56
C TRP A 72 -0.53 -1.90 16.02
N ALA A 73 -0.56 -0.59 15.82
CA ALA A 73 0.52 0.29 16.23
C ALA A 73 0.00 1.30 17.25
N THR A 74 0.76 1.46 18.32
CA THR A 74 0.65 2.58 19.26
C THR A 74 2.02 3.27 19.33
N THR A 75 2.08 4.48 19.88
CA THR A 75 3.35 5.21 19.99
C THR A 75 4.42 4.32 20.65
N GLY A 76 5.53 4.08 19.95
CA GLY A 76 6.65 3.28 20.42
C GLY A 76 6.48 1.76 20.35
N GLN A 77 5.33 1.23 19.89
CA GLN A 77 5.05 -0.20 19.97
C GLN A 77 4.23 -0.73 18.78
N LEU A 78 4.63 -1.91 18.29
CA LEU A 78 3.90 -2.72 17.33
C LEU A 78 3.38 -3.98 18.01
N GLN A 79 2.07 -4.24 17.91
CA GLN A 79 1.45 -5.50 18.26
C GLN A 79 1.21 -6.32 16.99
N LEU A 80 1.66 -7.56 16.96
CA LEU A 80 1.34 -8.54 15.92
C LEU A 80 0.53 -9.69 16.52
N ARG A 81 -0.56 -10.09 15.84
CA ARG A 81 -1.31 -11.29 16.21
C ARG A 81 -0.91 -12.46 15.33
N GLN A 82 -0.60 -13.58 16.00
CA GLN A 82 -0.18 -14.85 15.41
C GLN A 82 0.88 -14.70 14.30
N PRO A 83 2.00 -13.98 14.54
CA PRO A 83 3.02 -13.75 13.52
C PRO A 83 3.83 -15.01 13.14
N GLY A 84 3.59 -16.16 13.78
CA GLY A 84 4.39 -17.38 13.58
C GLY A 84 5.86 -17.16 13.91
N THR A 85 6.77 -17.85 13.22
CA THR A 85 8.23 -17.67 13.32
C THR A 85 8.83 -16.86 12.16
N ARG A 86 8.00 -16.30 11.29
CA ARG A 86 8.46 -15.67 10.04
C ARG A 86 9.02 -14.27 10.30
N THR A 87 9.87 -13.81 9.39
CA THR A 87 10.29 -12.41 9.32
C THR A 87 9.27 -11.60 8.52
N TRP A 88 8.88 -10.46 9.07
CA TRP A 88 7.91 -9.54 8.51
C TRP A 88 8.57 -8.21 8.13
N GLN A 89 8.14 -7.62 7.02
CA GLN A 89 8.50 -6.26 6.67
C GLN A 89 7.57 -5.29 7.39
N VAL A 90 8.13 -4.31 8.08
CA VAL A 90 7.41 -3.22 8.73
C VAL A 90 7.74 -1.92 8.01
N MET A 91 6.70 -1.20 7.61
CA MET A 91 6.77 0.06 6.89
C MET A 91 6.13 1.15 7.74
N ILE A 92 6.89 2.16 8.14
CA ILE A 92 6.45 3.21 9.07
C ILE A 92 6.49 4.54 8.34
N LEU A 93 5.31 5.06 8.01
CA LEU A 93 5.17 6.41 7.47
C LEU A 93 5.02 7.35 8.65
N SER A 94 6.06 8.13 8.95
CA SER A 94 6.01 9.17 9.98
C SER A 94 5.49 10.47 9.39
N GLN A 95 4.61 11.20 10.11
CA GLN A 95 4.22 12.57 9.75
C GLN A 95 5.28 13.62 10.14
N GLY A 96 6.56 13.34 9.86
CA GLY A 96 7.65 14.28 10.12
C GLY A 96 8.15 14.31 11.57
N GLY A 97 7.90 13.24 12.34
CA GLY A 97 8.39 13.07 13.71
C GLY A 97 9.70 12.29 13.85
N GLU A 98 10.26 11.75 12.76
CA GLU A 98 11.60 11.15 12.83
C GLU A 98 12.59 12.19 13.37
N PRO A 99 13.46 11.81 14.31
CA PRO A 99 14.46 12.73 14.81
C PRO A 99 15.28 13.25 13.64
N PHE A 100 15.29 14.58 13.49
CA PHE A 100 16.29 15.31 12.71
C PHE A 100 17.74 14.94 13.11
N SER A 101 17.93 14.15 14.17
CA SER A 101 19.23 13.76 14.75
C SER A 101 19.95 12.63 14.02
N ALA A 102 19.27 11.77 13.25
CA ALA A 102 19.97 10.85 12.36
C ALA A 102 20.32 11.61 11.07
N ALA A 103 21.46 12.31 11.07
CA ALA A 103 22.05 12.83 9.83
C ALA A 103 22.35 11.64 8.91
N GLY A 104 21.48 11.39 7.92
CA GLY A 104 21.97 10.74 6.72
C GLY A 104 23.14 11.58 6.22
N SER A 105 24.32 10.97 6.05
CA SER A 105 25.55 11.72 5.77
C SER A 105 25.47 12.57 4.48
N TYR A 106 24.49 12.29 3.61
CA TYR A 106 24.28 12.94 2.31
C TYR A 106 22.78 13.17 2.06
N GLY A 107 22.37 14.41 1.79
CA GLY A 107 20.96 14.77 1.63
C GLY A 107 20.67 16.27 1.46
N ILE A 108 19.38 16.61 1.32
CA ILE A 108 18.84 17.97 1.37
C ILE A 108 17.86 18.05 2.55
N ARG A 109 18.04 19.08 3.39
CA ARG A 109 17.12 19.43 4.46
C ARG A 109 16.68 20.88 4.29
N ALA A 110 15.38 21.11 4.40
CA ALA A 110 14.79 22.44 4.39
C ALA A 110 13.79 22.57 5.54
N ALA A 111 13.81 23.71 6.23
CA ALA A 111 12.86 24.06 7.28
C ALA A 111 12.29 25.45 7.01
N ASN A 112 10.97 25.59 7.13
CA ASN A 112 10.28 26.88 7.03
C ASN A 112 8.98 26.82 7.85
N ASN A 113 8.79 27.74 8.81
CA ASN A 113 7.54 27.88 9.59
C ASN A 113 6.98 26.54 10.11
N ASN A 114 7.83 25.74 10.75
CA ASN A 114 7.54 24.38 11.25
C ASN A 114 7.29 23.29 10.20
N VAL A 115 7.26 23.63 8.90
CA VAL A 115 7.31 22.65 7.81
C VAL A 115 8.75 22.24 7.58
N ARG A 116 8.99 20.94 7.69
CA ARG A 116 10.31 20.32 7.60
C ARG A 116 10.29 19.29 6.47
N THR A 117 11.22 19.42 5.53
CA THR A 117 11.40 18.47 4.42
C THR A 117 12.82 17.90 4.47
N GLN A 118 12.94 16.59 4.36
CA GLN A 118 14.22 15.89 4.39
C GLN A 118 14.25 14.79 3.35
N ILE A 119 15.27 14.81 2.51
CA ILE A 119 15.62 13.77 1.57
C ILE A 119 17.07 13.42 1.85
N ASP A 120 17.36 12.20 2.28
CA ASP A 120 18.75 11.78 2.51
C ASP A 120 18.95 10.29 2.24
N ALA A 121 20.18 9.82 2.42
CA ALA A 121 20.55 8.42 2.17
C ALA A 121 19.71 7.40 2.98
N ILE A 122 19.12 7.83 4.10
CA ILE A 122 18.29 7.02 5.01
C ILE A 122 16.79 7.24 4.69
N ASN A 123 16.39 8.49 4.51
CA ASN A 123 15.05 8.97 4.21
C ASN A 123 14.88 9.10 2.70
N ARG A 124 14.74 7.96 2.04
CA ARG A 124 14.57 7.87 0.59
C ARG A 124 13.13 8.16 0.18
N VAL A 125 12.94 8.58 -1.06
CA VAL A 125 11.60 8.79 -1.64
C VAL A 125 11.10 7.53 -2.32
N LEU A 126 9.79 7.31 -2.26
CA LEU A 126 9.13 6.24 -2.98
C LEU A 126 8.89 6.68 -4.43
N SER A 127 9.51 6.00 -5.39
CA SER A 127 9.39 6.34 -6.82
C SER A 127 8.51 5.31 -7.54
N VAL A 128 7.60 5.79 -8.38
CA VAL A 128 6.81 4.96 -9.29
C VAL A 128 7.74 4.30 -10.30
N ARG A 129 7.66 2.97 -10.39
CA ARG A 129 8.47 2.14 -11.27
C ARG A 129 7.71 1.73 -12.52
N TYR A 130 6.52 1.19 -12.27
CA TYR A 130 5.65 0.64 -13.28
C TYR A 130 4.23 1.05 -12.97
N ASN A 131 3.42 1.12 -13.99
CA ASN A 131 2.00 1.37 -13.87
C ASN A 131 1.28 0.65 -15.01
N GLY A 132 -0.03 0.58 -14.91
CA GLY A 132 -0.84 0.08 -15.99
C GLY A 132 -2.29 -0.07 -15.59
N ARG A 133 -3.04 -0.71 -16.48
CA ARG A 133 -4.45 -1.03 -16.28
C ARG A 133 -4.67 -2.50 -16.57
N MET A 134 -5.56 -3.12 -15.81
CA MET A 134 -6.02 -4.49 -16.05
C MET A 134 -7.54 -4.57 -15.91
N ASN A 135 -8.13 -5.59 -16.50
CA ASN A 135 -9.52 -5.96 -16.28
C ASN A 135 -9.59 -7.37 -15.71
N ILE A 136 -10.44 -7.56 -14.69
CA ILE A 136 -10.71 -8.86 -14.09
C ILE A 136 -12.18 -8.95 -13.70
N GLY A 137 -12.68 -10.15 -13.43
CA GLY A 137 -14.06 -10.40 -13.06
C GLY A 137 -14.94 -10.85 -14.23
N PHE A 138 -16.25 -10.75 -14.06
CA PHE A 138 -17.22 -11.19 -15.07
C PHE A 138 -17.15 -10.29 -16.31
N GLN A 139 -17.43 -10.85 -17.48
CA GLN A 139 -17.32 -10.14 -18.76
C GLN A 139 -18.67 -9.63 -19.30
N GLY A 140 -19.67 -9.53 -18.44
CA GLY A 140 -21.03 -9.08 -18.75
C GLY A 140 -22.11 -10.07 -18.26
N PRO A 141 -23.37 -9.62 -18.18
CA PRO A 141 -24.51 -10.48 -17.81
C PRO A 141 -24.64 -11.68 -18.74
N GLY A 142 -24.80 -12.88 -18.17
CA GLY A 142 -24.96 -14.11 -18.95
C GLY A 142 -23.70 -14.61 -19.67
N SER A 143 -22.56 -13.94 -19.52
CA SER A 143 -21.32 -14.31 -20.22
C SER A 143 -20.73 -15.65 -19.81
N ALA A 144 -21.03 -16.14 -18.60
CA ALA A 144 -20.41 -17.29 -17.91
C ALA A 144 -18.87 -17.24 -17.78
N ASN A 145 -18.21 -16.29 -18.45
CA ASN A 145 -16.78 -16.10 -18.49
C ASN A 145 -16.36 -15.11 -17.41
N GLN A 146 -15.44 -15.56 -16.54
CA GLN A 146 -14.84 -14.75 -15.50
C GLN A 146 -13.31 -14.81 -15.60
N ILE A 147 -12.68 -13.64 -15.70
CA ILE A 147 -11.23 -13.51 -15.54
C ILE A 147 -10.97 -13.50 -14.03
N GLN A 148 -10.59 -14.66 -13.50
CA GLN A 148 -10.46 -14.83 -12.05
C GLN A 148 -9.25 -14.09 -11.46
N TYR A 149 -8.16 -13.97 -12.22
CA TYR A 149 -6.91 -13.41 -11.73
C TYR A 149 -6.40 -12.29 -12.64
N GLY A 150 -5.87 -11.24 -12.01
CA GLY A 150 -5.03 -10.23 -12.67
C GLY A 150 -3.59 -10.53 -12.33
N THR A 151 -2.78 -10.80 -13.35
CA THR A 151 -1.34 -11.07 -13.22
C THR A 151 -0.57 -9.97 -13.93
N VAL A 152 0.34 -9.33 -13.21
CA VAL A 152 1.23 -8.31 -13.75
C VAL A 152 2.66 -8.79 -13.62
N THR A 153 3.37 -8.83 -14.75
CA THR A 153 4.82 -9.07 -14.80
C THR A 153 5.52 -7.75 -15.02
N PHE A 154 6.50 -7.44 -14.18
CA PHE A 154 7.31 -6.25 -14.33
C PHE A 154 8.27 -6.39 -15.52
N PRO A 155 8.45 -5.32 -16.33
CA PRO A 155 9.41 -5.33 -17.43
C PRO A 155 10.83 -5.70 -17.02
N GLN A 156 11.23 -5.30 -15.80
CA GLN A 156 12.47 -5.69 -15.14
C GLN A 156 12.22 -5.91 -13.64
N PRO A 157 12.95 -6.82 -12.98
CA PRO A 157 12.79 -7.02 -11.55
C PRO A 157 13.04 -5.76 -10.74
N VAL A 158 12.26 -5.55 -9.68
CA VAL A 158 12.60 -4.57 -8.64
C VAL A 158 13.61 -5.23 -7.70
N THR A 159 14.81 -4.64 -7.61
CA THR A 159 15.97 -5.24 -6.94
C THR A 159 16.15 -4.82 -5.48
N THR A 160 15.14 -4.18 -4.88
CA THR A 160 15.15 -3.86 -3.45
C THR A 160 15.01 -5.13 -2.62
N TYR A 161 15.61 -5.14 -1.43
CA TYR A 161 15.34 -6.19 -0.47
C TYR A 161 13.85 -6.16 -0.06
N GLU A 162 13.35 -4.96 0.22
CA GLU A 162 11.96 -4.70 0.54
C GLU A 162 11.05 -5.00 -0.66
N ARG A 163 9.82 -5.45 -0.38
CA ARG A 163 8.81 -5.61 -1.43
C ARG A 163 8.41 -4.27 -2.02
N PRO A 164 8.17 -4.21 -3.34
CA PRO A 164 7.52 -3.06 -3.94
C PRO A 164 6.11 -2.88 -3.38
N MET A 165 5.70 -1.62 -3.32
CA MET A 165 4.38 -1.20 -2.88
C MET A 165 3.45 -1.09 -4.08
N ILE A 166 2.37 -1.87 -4.07
CA ILE A 166 1.39 -1.92 -5.15
C ILE A 166 0.17 -1.13 -4.71
N PHE A 167 -0.18 -0.14 -5.52
CA PHE A 167 -1.30 0.74 -5.30
C PHE A 167 -2.37 0.46 -6.35
N LEU A 168 -3.61 0.27 -5.92
CA LEU A 168 -4.75 -0.08 -6.77
C LEU A 168 -5.81 1.02 -6.75
N ASN A 169 -6.45 1.20 -7.88
CA ASN A 169 -7.60 2.06 -8.04
C ASN A 169 -8.55 1.42 -9.05
N ALA A 170 -9.84 1.70 -8.96
CA ALA A 170 -10.79 1.32 -9.98
C ALA A 170 -11.67 2.50 -10.37
N ASP A 171 -12.12 2.49 -11.64
CA ASP A 171 -12.97 3.52 -12.21
C ASP A 171 -14.32 3.63 -11.46
N ASN A 172 -14.85 2.50 -10.98
CA ASN A 172 -16.13 2.47 -10.26
C ASN A 172 -16.18 1.36 -9.20
N TYR A 173 -16.04 0.10 -9.60
CA TYR A 173 -16.20 -1.07 -8.73
C TYR A 173 -14.91 -1.90 -8.65
N MET A 174 -14.56 -2.30 -7.42
CA MET A 174 -13.39 -3.14 -7.13
C MET A 174 -13.67 -4.04 -5.93
N MET A 175 -13.63 -5.34 -6.12
CA MET A 175 -13.64 -6.35 -5.06
C MET A 175 -12.55 -7.38 -5.36
N VAL A 176 -11.40 -7.18 -4.72
CA VAL A 176 -10.18 -7.95 -4.99
C VAL A 176 -9.56 -8.45 -3.69
N GLY A 177 -8.85 -9.56 -3.77
CA GLY A 177 -8.19 -10.20 -2.63
C GLY A 177 -7.13 -11.18 -3.09
N SER A 178 -6.65 -12.02 -2.17
CA SER A 178 -5.55 -12.97 -2.41
C SER A 178 -4.34 -12.31 -3.09
N PHE A 179 -4.02 -11.09 -2.68
CA PHE A 179 -2.93 -10.32 -3.23
C PHE A 179 -1.57 -10.88 -2.78
N PHE A 180 -0.65 -10.98 -3.73
CA PHE A 180 0.76 -11.23 -3.45
C PHE A 180 1.66 -10.59 -4.50
N VAL A 181 2.91 -10.31 -4.12
CA VAL A 181 3.96 -9.84 -5.03
C VAL A 181 4.79 -11.06 -5.37
N THR A 182 5.09 -11.26 -6.65
CA THR A 182 5.84 -12.42 -7.11
C THR A 182 7.35 -12.20 -6.99
N GLY A 183 8.08 -13.28 -6.70
CA GLY A 183 9.54 -13.25 -6.55
C GLY A 183 10.00 -13.24 -5.10
N SER A 184 11.16 -12.64 -4.85
CA SER A 184 11.82 -12.68 -3.54
C SER A 184 12.63 -11.39 -3.30
N PRO A 185 13.12 -11.14 -2.07
CA PRO A 185 14.01 -10.02 -1.79
C PRO A 185 15.15 -9.94 -2.82
N GLY A 186 15.35 -8.75 -3.41
CA GLY A 186 16.35 -8.52 -4.46
C GLY A 186 15.93 -8.92 -5.88
N ASN A 187 14.78 -9.58 -6.06
CA ASN A 187 14.29 -10.06 -7.35
C ASN A 187 12.75 -10.14 -7.39
N TRP A 188 12.07 -9.02 -7.18
CA TRP A 188 10.60 -8.95 -7.27
C TRP A 188 10.16 -8.78 -8.72
N THR A 189 9.32 -9.68 -9.22
CA THR A 189 9.06 -9.81 -10.67
C THR A 189 7.67 -9.37 -11.10
N GLY A 190 6.77 -9.04 -10.16
CA GLY A 190 5.40 -8.75 -10.49
C GLY A 190 4.46 -8.83 -9.29
N PHE A 191 3.17 -8.92 -9.55
CA PHE A 191 2.16 -9.19 -8.54
C PHE A 191 0.95 -9.89 -9.15
N ARG A 192 0.13 -10.47 -8.29
CA ARG A 192 -1.14 -11.09 -8.67
C ARG A 192 -2.24 -10.69 -7.70
N ILE A 193 -3.45 -10.55 -8.22
CA ILE A 193 -4.70 -10.34 -7.47
C ILE A 193 -5.79 -11.25 -8.00
N LYS A 194 -6.77 -11.54 -7.14
CA LYS A 194 -7.94 -12.36 -7.48
C LYS A 194 -9.22 -11.54 -7.38
N ALA A 195 -10.15 -11.78 -8.30
CA ALA A 195 -11.49 -11.18 -8.30
C ALA A 195 -12.43 -11.88 -7.30
N TYR A 196 -13.14 -11.09 -6.50
CA TYR A 196 -14.14 -11.53 -5.51
C TYR A 196 -15.51 -10.89 -5.79
N ASN A 197 -15.98 -10.97 -7.04
CA ASN A 197 -17.28 -10.44 -7.42
C ASN A 197 -18.41 -11.16 -6.68
N ASN A 198 -19.41 -10.40 -6.23
CA ASN A 198 -20.62 -10.97 -5.65
C ASN A 198 -21.84 -10.18 -6.13
N GLN A 199 -22.57 -10.74 -7.10
CA GLN A 199 -23.76 -10.11 -7.66
C GLN A 199 -24.86 -9.91 -6.61
N GLN A 200 -25.07 -10.90 -5.76
CA GLN A 200 -26.13 -10.86 -4.74
C GLN A 200 -25.89 -9.72 -3.74
N ALA A 201 -24.64 -9.49 -3.35
CA ALA A 201 -24.27 -8.46 -2.39
C ALA A 201 -24.05 -7.08 -3.02
N HIS A 202 -23.53 -7.00 -4.25
CA HIS A 202 -23.05 -5.75 -4.86
C HIS A 202 -23.85 -5.30 -6.08
N GLY A 203 -24.91 -6.04 -6.44
CA GLY A 203 -25.79 -5.73 -7.56
C GLY A 203 -25.22 -6.07 -8.94
N SER A 204 -25.87 -5.54 -9.98
CA SER A 204 -25.54 -5.84 -11.38
C SER A 204 -24.14 -5.40 -11.81
N THR A 205 -23.55 -4.39 -11.17
CA THR A 205 -22.18 -3.92 -11.50
C THR A 205 -21.14 -5.02 -11.33
N ALA A 206 -21.35 -5.96 -10.40
CA ALA A 206 -20.46 -7.09 -10.19
C ALA A 206 -20.48 -8.13 -11.34
N LEU A 207 -21.40 -7.99 -12.31
CA LEU A 207 -21.44 -8.80 -13.54
C LEU A 207 -20.55 -8.22 -14.65
N TYR A 208 -19.97 -7.04 -14.46
CA TYR A 208 -19.11 -6.39 -15.45
C TYR A 208 -17.64 -6.42 -15.01
N PRO A 209 -16.69 -6.22 -15.95
CA PRO A 209 -15.27 -6.25 -15.60
C PRO A 209 -14.92 -5.12 -14.63
N MET A 210 -14.17 -5.47 -13.59
CA MET A 210 -13.50 -4.50 -12.74
C MET A 210 -12.32 -3.92 -13.52
N MET A 211 -12.42 -2.63 -13.83
CA MET A 211 -11.35 -1.87 -14.48
C MET A 211 -10.42 -1.31 -13.41
N ILE A 212 -9.23 -1.90 -13.30
CA ILE A 212 -8.29 -1.58 -12.22
C ILE A 212 -7.06 -0.90 -12.81
N ASN A 213 -6.85 0.35 -12.40
CA ASN A 213 -5.60 1.06 -12.60
C ASN A 213 -4.66 0.72 -11.45
N TRP A 214 -3.37 0.55 -11.73
CA TRP A 214 -2.39 0.21 -10.72
C TRP A 214 -1.07 0.93 -10.96
N PHE A 215 -0.33 1.15 -9.88
CA PHE A 215 1.08 1.49 -9.97
C PHE A 215 1.90 0.77 -8.90
N CYS A 216 3.16 0.53 -9.24
CA CYS A 216 4.17 -0.07 -8.40
C CYS A 216 5.17 1.02 -8.02
N ALA A 217 5.44 1.18 -6.73
CA ALA A 217 6.43 2.11 -6.21
C ALA A 217 7.49 1.39 -5.38
N SER A 218 8.73 1.84 -5.45
CA SER A 218 9.85 1.24 -4.70
C SER A 218 10.97 2.24 -4.39
N TYR A 219 11.88 1.82 -3.51
CA TYR A 219 13.12 2.53 -3.14
C TYR A 219 14.32 2.21 -4.01
N MET A 220 14.11 1.50 -5.12
CA MET A 220 15.17 1.33 -6.10
C MET A 220 15.69 2.73 -6.50
N VAL A 221 16.93 2.82 -6.98
CA VAL A 221 17.43 4.09 -7.51
C VAL A 221 16.56 4.52 -8.69
N PRO A 222 16.04 5.77 -8.75
CA PRO A 222 15.29 6.24 -9.91
C PRO A 222 16.07 6.01 -11.19
N ASN A 223 15.43 5.49 -12.25
CA ASN A 223 16.07 5.15 -13.53
C ASN A 223 15.95 6.27 -14.58
N THR A 224 15.51 7.46 -14.20
CA THR A 224 15.34 8.58 -15.14
C THR A 224 16.68 9.03 -15.74
N PRO A 225 16.74 9.47 -17.01
CA PRO A 225 17.98 9.99 -17.60
C PRO A 225 18.64 11.11 -16.76
N VAL A 226 19.96 11.21 -16.84
CA VAL A 226 20.74 12.24 -16.11
C VAL A 226 20.51 13.64 -16.71
N ASP A 227 20.14 13.72 -17.99
CA ASP A 227 20.06 14.97 -18.76
C ASP A 227 18.70 15.68 -18.65
N ALA A 228 17.87 15.30 -17.68
CA ALA A 228 16.62 15.99 -17.42
C ALA A 228 16.85 17.24 -16.56
N TYR A 229 16.25 18.38 -16.92
CA TYR A 229 16.21 19.57 -16.07
C TYR A 229 15.71 19.23 -14.66
N GLY A 230 16.44 19.65 -13.63
CA GLY A 230 16.03 19.40 -12.25
C GLY A 230 17.18 19.30 -11.23
N ALA A 231 16.83 18.88 -10.02
CA ALA A 231 17.79 18.56 -8.95
C ALA A 231 17.92 17.05 -8.76
N SER A 232 19.12 16.61 -8.35
CA SER A 232 19.36 15.22 -7.93
C SER A 232 20.19 15.19 -6.65
N VAL A 233 19.94 14.18 -5.82
CA VAL A 233 20.73 13.88 -4.61
C VAL A 233 21.38 12.53 -4.82
N ARG A 234 22.66 12.43 -4.44
CA ARG A 234 23.42 11.19 -4.44
C ARG A 234 23.84 10.83 -3.02
N ASP A 235 23.99 9.54 -2.76
CA ASP A 235 24.63 9.05 -1.55
C ASP A 235 26.17 9.07 -1.66
N ALA A 236 26.84 8.63 -0.59
CA ALA A 236 28.29 8.53 -0.49
C ALA A 236 28.93 7.69 -1.62
N ALA A 237 28.21 6.68 -2.08
CA ALA A 237 28.65 5.75 -3.12
C ALA A 237 28.33 6.26 -4.53
N GLY A 238 27.80 7.49 -4.65
CA GLY A 238 27.44 8.10 -5.92
C GLY A 238 26.11 7.62 -6.49
N ASN A 239 25.36 6.76 -5.78
CA ASN A 239 24.05 6.31 -6.23
C ASN A 239 23.05 7.46 -6.10
N ARG A 240 22.22 7.66 -7.13
CA ARG A 240 21.21 8.70 -7.11
C ARG A 240 20.03 8.29 -6.22
N THR A 241 19.90 8.89 -5.05
CA THR A 241 18.82 8.59 -4.08
C THR A 241 17.56 9.40 -4.34
N PHE A 242 17.67 10.50 -5.07
CA PHE A 242 16.55 11.34 -5.47
C PHE A 242 16.83 12.06 -6.79
N VAL A 243 15.79 12.26 -7.58
CA VAL A 243 15.82 13.15 -8.74
C VAL A 243 14.43 13.72 -8.99
N THR A 244 14.35 15.01 -9.25
CA THR A 244 13.07 15.69 -9.47
C THR A 244 12.33 15.22 -10.73
N SER A 245 13.04 14.64 -11.70
CA SER A 245 12.40 14.07 -12.89
C SER A 245 11.68 12.74 -12.61
N ALA A 246 11.95 12.07 -11.49
CA ALA A 246 11.26 10.84 -11.13
C ALA A 246 9.78 11.08 -10.87
N ASN A 247 8.92 10.13 -11.23
CA ASN A 247 7.54 10.13 -10.78
C ASN A 247 7.51 9.57 -9.35
N LEU A 248 7.10 10.39 -8.37
CA LEU A 248 7.08 10.01 -6.96
C LEU A 248 5.69 9.52 -6.57
N ALA A 249 5.62 8.57 -5.64
CA ALA A 249 4.36 8.20 -5.00
C ALA A 249 4.10 9.15 -3.82
N LEU A 250 3.13 10.05 -3.99
CA LEU A 250 2.73 11.03 -2.99
C LEU A 250 1.80 10.36 -1.98
N LEU A 251 2.14 10.42 -0.69
CA LEU A 251 1.38 9.82 0.42
C LEU A 251 0.58 10.90 1.17
N ASN A 252 -0.02 11.84 0.43
CA ASN A 252 -0.58 13.08 0.95
C ASN A 252 -2.08 13.04 1.26
N SER A 253 -2.80 12.04 0.76
CA SER A 253 -4.26 11.95 0.89
C SER A 253 -4.68 10.90 1.92
N GLN A 254 -3.97 10.76 3.04
CA GLN A 254 -4.29 9.71 4.01
C GLN A 254 -5.71 9.86 4.56
N PRO A 255 -6.46 8.75 4.74
CA PRO A 255 -7.76 8.81 5.38
C PRO A 255 -7.62 9.33 6.82
N ALA A 256 -8.70 9.93 7.32
CA ALA A 256 -8.74 10.52 8.67
C ALA A 256 -8.61 9.46 9.79
N ASN A 257 -8.89 8.20 9.47
CA ASN A 257 -8.76 7.06 10.36
C ASN A 257 -7.92 5.97 9.67
N ASN A 258 -7.15 5.22 10.44
CA ASN A 258 -6.32 4.10 10.00
C ASN A 258 -6.90 2.73 10.39
N SER A 259 -8.13 2.69 10.90
CA SER A 259 -8.80 1.48 11.39
C SER A 259 -10.14 1.25 10.70
N PHE A 260 -10.47 -0.03 10.52
CA PHE A 260 -11.78 -0.45 10.03
C PHE A 260 -12.73 -0.72 11.19
N ALA A 261 -13.99 -0.33 11.02
CA ALA A 261 -15.07 -0.70 11.92
C ALA A 261 -15.91 -1.81 11.28
N THR A 262 -16.46 -2.71 12.11
CA THR A 262 -17.49 -3.65 11.65
C THR A 262 -18.70 -2.85 11.20
N ALA A 263 -18.96 -2.87 9.90
CA ALA A 263 -19.95 -2.04 9.24
C ALA A 263 -20.21 -2.59 7.84
N GLY A 264 -21.38 -2.27 7.28
CA GLY A 264 -21.87 -2.89 6.04
C GLY A 264 -22.56 -4.22 6.29
N THR A 265 -23.18 -4.76 5.24
CA THR A 265 -23.90 -6.03 5.30
C THR A 265 -22.92 -7.19 5.04
N PRO A 266 -22.83 -8.19 5.94
CA PRO A 266 -22.03 -9.39 5.69
C PRO A 266 -22.55 -10.15 4.47
N ILE A 267 -21.65 -10.88 3.80
CA ILE A 267 -22.03 -11.78 2.72
C ILE A 267 -22.32 -13.14 3.33
N THR A 268 -23.53 -13.66 3.12
CA THR A 268 -23.97 -14.93 3.68
C THR A 268 -24.50 -15.87 2.58
N GLY A 269 -24.31 -17.17 2.78
CA GLY A 269 -24.81 -18.24 1.93
C GLY A 269 -24.76 -19.57 2.68
N THR A 270 -25.27 -20.64 2.07
CA THR A 270 -25.23 -21.98 2.66
C THR A 270 -23.78 -22.41 2.93
N GLY A 271 -23.38 -22.46 4.21
CA GLY A 271 -21.99 -22.75 4.61
C GLY A 271 -20.98 -21.64 4.29
N TYR A 272 -21.44 -20.44 3.89
CA TYR A 272 -20.59 -19.31 3.53
C TYR A 272 -20.91 -18.10 4.41
N TYR A 273 -19.88 -17.52 5.03
CA TYR A 273 -19.99 -16.26 5.77
C TYR A 273 -18.72 -15.44 5.57
N ALA A 274 -18.88 -14.19 5.17
CA ALA A 274 -17.83 -13.19 5.18
C ALA A 274 -18.26 -11.96 5.98
N SER A 275 -17.50 -11.64 7.02
CA SER A 275 -17.75 -10.48 7.87
C SER A 275 -17.54 -9.21 7.06
N SER A 276 -18.33 -8.17 7.34
CA SER A 276 -18.23 -6.88 6.64
C SER A 276 -17.53 -5.85 7.53
N ALA A 277 -16.61 -5.09 6.94
CA ALA A 277 -15.95 -3.99 7.59
C ALA A 277 -15.81 -2.80 6.64
N GLN A 278 -15.97 -1.58 7.17
CA GLN A 278 -15.85 -0.36 6.40
C GLN A 278 -14.90 0.62 7.08
N MET A 279 -14.29 1.46 6.26
CA MET A 279 -13.53 2.61 6.71
C MET A 279 -13.87 3.80 5.80
N ALA A 280 -13.96 4.98 6.39
CA ALA A 280 -14.03 6.21 5.63
C ALA A 280 -12.78 6.36 4.73
N TRP A 281 -13.00 6.52 3.43
CA TRP A 281 -11.98 6.74 2.42
C TRP A 281 -11.98 8.21 1.98
N THR A 282 -10.99 8.58 1.19
CA THR A 282 -10.67 9.98 0.83
C THR A 282 -11.76 10.68 0.01
N GLY A 283 -12.70 9.93 -0.58
CA GLY A 283 -13.70 10.46 -1.50
C GLY A 283 -13.15 10.81 -2.90
N ASN A 284 -11.83 10.74 -3.10
CA ASN A 284 -11.21 11.17 -4.35
C ASN A 284 -10.91 9.97 -5.27
N TYR A 285 -11.35 10.08 -6.52
CA TYR A 285 -11.13 9.05 -7.55
C TYR A 285 -9.68 8.96 -8.03
N ALA A 286 -8.85 9.96 -7.74
CA ALA A 286 -7.41 9.93 -8.04
C ALA A 286 -6.58 9.16 -6.99
N ASP A 287 -7.13 8.85 -5.82
CA ASP A 287 -6.40 8.16 -4.75
C ASP A 287 -6.37 6.65 -4.96
N TYR A 288 -5.17 6.08 -4.95
CA TYR A 288 -4.97 4.64 -4.99
C TYR A 288 -4.79 4.10 -3.57
N VAL A 289 -5.38 2.94 -3.30
CA VAL A 289 -5.22 2.21 -2.05
C VAL A 289 -4.04 1.26 -2.12
N LEU A 290 -3.22 1.21 -1.07
CA LEU A 290 -2.16 0.21 -0.94
C LEU A 290 -2.75 -1.20 -0.84
N ALA A 291 -2.32 -2.11 -1.72
CA ALA A 291 -2.73 -3.50 -1.71
C ALA A 291 -1.97 -4.38 -0.70
N ASN A 292 -0.69 -4.06 -0.49
CA ASN A 292 0.17 -4.75 0.47
C ASN A 292 -0.48 -4.82 1.85
N ALA A 293 -0.39 -6.00 2.48
CA ALA A 293 -1.05 -6.36 3.74
C ALA A 293 -2.59 -6.33 3.73
N LEU A 294 -3.23 -5.37 3.06
CA LEU A 294 -4.67 -5.22 3.08
C LEU A 294 -5.37 -6.33 2.29
N PHE A 295 -4.97 -6.61 1.05
CA PHE A 295 -5.63 -7.60 0.20
C PHE A 295 -5.00 -9.00 0.23
N SER A 296 -3.95 -9.21 1.03
CA SER A 296 -3.38 -10.55 1.27
C SER A 296 -4.33 -11.38 2.15
N VAL A 297 -4.22 -12.72 2.15
CA VAL A 297 -5.09 -13.53 3.01
C VAL A 297 -4.75 -13.30 4.50
N THR A 298 -5.66 -13.67 5.40
CA THR A 298 -5.35 -13.74 6.83
C THR A 298 -5.06 -15.17 7.24
N ASN A 299 -4.24 -15.35 8.29
CA ASN A 299 -3.88 -16.65 8.83
C ASN A 299 -4.42 -16.73 10.27
N VAL A 300 -5.27 -17.72 10.54
CA VAL A 300 -5.91 -17.90 11.84
C VAL A 300 -5.24 -18.95 12.71
N GLY A 301 -4.24 -19.69 12.20
CA GLY A 301 -3.31 -20.59 12.93
C GLY A 301 -3.91 -21.74 13.75
N GLN A 302 -5.21 -21.69 14.08
CA GLN A 302 -5.92 -22.54 15.03
C GLN A 302 -6.84 -23.56 14.34
N THR A 303 -6.87 -23.56 13.00
CA THR A 303 -7.76 -24.40 12.19
C THR A 303 -6.97 -25.22 11.17
N THR A 304 -7.59 -26.31 10.68
CA THR A 304 -7.03 -27.19 9.66
C THR A 304 -6.90 -26.53 8.28
N GLN A 305 -7.69 -25.49 8.03
CA GLN A 305 -7.54 -24.59 6.89
C GLN A 305 -7.24 -23.19 7.42
N PRO A 306 -5.99 -22.80 7.70
CA PRO A 306 -5.73 -21.57 8.46
C PRO A 306 -5.82 -20.28 7.63
N PHE A 307 -5.86 -20.36 6.30
CA PHE A 307 -5.92 -19.18 5.44
C PHE A 307 -7.35 -18.79 5.10
N ARG A 308 -7.71 -17.52 5.32
CA ARG A 308 -9.03 -16.96 5.01
C ARG A 308 -8.88 -15.79 4.06
N ALA A 309 -9.70 -15.75 3.01
CA ALA A 309 -9.61 -14.64 2.08
C ALA A 309 -9.94 -13.33 2.79
N ASN A 310 -9.10 -12.32 2.55
CA ASN A 310 -9.39 -10.94 2.84
C ASN A 310 -9.52 -10.22 1.51
N TYR A 311 -10.67 -9.61 1.26
CA TYR A 311 -10.96 -8.99 -0.02
C TYR A 311 -11.80 -7.74 0.14
N GLY A 312 -11.71 -6.84 -0.84
CA GLY A 312 -12.47 -5.60 -0.80
C GLY A 312 -12.06 -4.62 -1.87
N GLY A 313 -12.42 -3.36 -1.63
CA GLY A 313 -12.19 -2.23 -2.53
C GLY A 313 -13.35 -1.25 -2.48
N PHE A 314 -13.83 -0.84 -3.66
CA PHE A 314 -14.84 0.20 -3.80
C PHE A 314 -16.17 -0.40 -4.26
N LEU A 315 -17.23 -0.08 -3.54
CA LEU A 315 -18.61 -0.35 -3.99
C LEU A 315 -19.00 0.66 -5.09
N PRO A 316 -19.93 0.32 -5.99
CA PRO A 316 -20.30 1.19 -7.10
C PRO A 316 -20.77 2.56 -6.60
N GLY A 317 -20.20 3.65 -7.15
CA GLY A 317 -20.52 5.02 -6.77
C GLY A 317 -20.11 5.45 -5.35
N ARG A 318 -19.44 4.57 -4.59
CA ARG A 318 -19.01 4.83 -3.20
C ARG A 318 -17.49 4.97 -3.15
N ARG A 319 -17.02 6.22 -3.20
CA ARG A 319 -15.59 6.57 -3.06
C ARG A 319 -15.25 7.13 -1.68
N ASP A 320 -16.26 7.46 -0.91
CA ASP A 320 -16.19 7.89 0.47
C ASP A 320 -15.90 6.74 1.45
N VAL A 321 -16.01 5.49 1.00
CA VAL A 321 -15.83 4.30 1.83
C VAL A 321 -14.99 3.26 1.11
N LEU A 322 -14.05 2.66 1.85
CA LEU A 322 -13.38 1.44 1.46
C LEU A 322 -14.09 0.27 2.14
N GLN A 323 -14.67 -0.62 1.34
CA GLN A 323 -15.41 -1.80 1.79
C GLN A 323 -14.49 -3.01 1.81
N MET A 324 -14.49 -3.75 2.92
CA MET A 324 -13.72 -4.97 3.08
C MET A 324 -14.58 -6.11 3.61
N TYR A 325 -14.13 -7.32 3.32
CA TYR A 325 -14.70 -8.58 3.77
C TYR A 325 -13.60 -9.54 4.19
N CYS A 326 -13.88 -10.32 5.24
CA CYS A 326 -13.01 -11.40 5.68
C CYS A 326 -13.82 -12.68 5.81
N GLU A 327 -13.39 -13.75 5.13
CA GLU A 327 -14.07 -15.05 5.21
C GLU A 327 -13.99 -15.63 6.61
N ASN A 328 -15.10 -16.19 7.09
CA ASN A 328 -15.19 -16.79 8.41
C ASN A 328 -16.22 -17.94 8.43
N PHE A 329 -15.87 -19.04 7.76
CA PHE A 329 -16.70 -20.26 7.65
C PHE A 329 -16.88 -21.02 8.96
N ASP A 330 -15.90 -20.93 9.87
CA ASP A 330 -15.85 -21.76 11.08
C ASP A 330 -16.50 -21.10 12.30
N GLY A 331 -17.02 -19.88 12.17
CA GLY A 331 -17.66 -19.16 13.28
C GLY A 331 -16.72 -18.82 14.45
N ILE A 332 -15.40 -18.96 14.27
CA ILE A 332 -14.39 -18.48 15.21
C ILE A 332 -14.52 -16.95 15.28
N ASN A 333 -14.34 -16.35 16.47
CA ASN A 333 -14.41 -14.90 16.76
C ASN A 333 -14.20 -13.99 15.54
N PRO A 334 -15.00 -12.92 15.36
CA PRO A 334 -15.12 -12.22 14.08
C PRO A 334 -13.75 -11.85 13.51
N LEU A 335 -13.28 -12.67 12.58
CA LEU A 335 -12.14 -12.36 11.74
C LEU A 335 -12.50 -11.08 11.03
N SER A 336 -11.69 -10.07 11.25
CA SER A 336 -11.90 -8.72 10.73
C SER A 336 -10.63 -8.29 10.03
N VAL A 337 -10.81 -7.33 9.13
CA VAL A 337 -9.70 -6.66 8.44
C VAL A 337 -8.97 -5.68 9.36
N ASN A 338 -9.48 -5.46 10.57
CA ASN A 338 -8.92 -4.53 11.54
C ASN A 338 -7.50 -4.94 11.97
N GLY A 339 -6.61 -3.96 12.13
CA GLY A 339 -5.17 -4.20 12.26
C GLY A 339 -4.44 -4.34 10.91
N ARG A 340 -4.98 -3.78 9.82
CA ARG A 340 -4.29 -3.72 8.54
C ARG A 340 -4.32 -2.29 8.04
N THR A 341 -3.13 -1.70 7.99
CA THR A 341 -2.96 -0.29 7.63
C THR A 341 -2.92 -0.12 6.12
N LEU A 342 -3.32 1.06 5.70
CA LEU A 342 -3.49 1.45 4.33
C LEU A 342 -2.83 2.81 4.10
N PHE A 343 -2.30 2.96 2.90
CA PHE A 343 -1.90 4.25 2.40
C PHE A 343 -2.84 4.63 1.27
N ALA A 344 -3.30 5.87 1.28
CA ALA A 344 -3.72 6.52 0.06
C ALA A 344 -2.48 7.11 -0.63
N SER A 345 -2.35 6.88 -1.94
CA SER A 345 -1.28 7.46 -2.71
C SER A 345 -1.70 7.91 -4.10
N ARG A 346 -1.01 8.92 -4.62
CA ARG A 346 -1.12 9.38 -6.00
C ARG A 346 0.26 9.41 -6.66
N PRO A 347 0.40 9.04 -7.94
CA PRO A 347 1.60 9.38 -8.66
C PRO A 347 1.67 10.91 -8.82
N MET A 348 2.86 11.48 -8.64
CA MET A 348 3.10 12.92 -8.79
C MET A 348 2.88 13.42 -10.21
N LYS A 349 3.12 12.55 -11.20
CA LYS A 349 2.87 12.79 -12.62
C LYS A 349 1.78 11.85 -13.11
N PRO A 350 0.97 12.25 -14.12
CA PRO A 350 0.02 11.35 -14.77
C PRO A 350 0.69 10.03 -15.20
N ILE A 351 -0.06 8.94 -15.09
CA ILE A 351 0.38 7.58 -15.47
C ILE A 351 -0.49 7.04 -16.60
#